data_AF-A0A960JXJ5-F1
#
_entry.id   AF-A0A960JXJ5-F1
#
_cell.length_a   1.000
_cell.length_b   1.000
_cell.length_c   1.000
_cell.angle_alpha   90.00
_cell.angle_beta   90.00
_cell.angle_gamma   90.00
#
_symmetry.space_group_name_H-M   'P 1'
#
loop_
_entity.id
_entity.type
_entity.pdbx_description
1 polymer ?
#
loop_
_entity_poly.entity_id
_entity_poly.type
_entity_poly.pdbx_seq_one_letter_code
_entity_poly.pdbx_strand_id
1 'polypeptide(L)'
;GSILKTATVMFGEALDPDVLDAAILAAADCDVLLAVGTTLTVHPAAGLCDVAVRAGAELVVVNGGETAYDDLAQRVVRGSISDTLPTVIDELVPPS
;
A
#
# COMPACT_ATOMS: atom_id res chain seq x y z
N GLY A 1 23.72 -25.48 -11.07
CA GLY A 1 22.63 -24.65 -11.61
C GLY A 1 21.68 -24.34 -10.49
N SER A 2 21.84 -23.18 -9.86
CA SER A 2 20.98 -22.75 -8.76
C SER A 2 19.66 -22.27 -9.34
N ILE A 3 18.57 -22.91 -8.90
CA ILE A 3 17.21 -22.49 -9.19
C ILE A 3 17.05 -21.10 -8.58
N LEU A 4 16.93 -20.06 -9.41
CA LEU A 4 16.40 -18.78 -8.98
C LEU A 4 14.98 -19.06 -8.48
N LYS A 5 14.82 -19.19 -7.17
CA LYS A 5 13.49 -19.22 -6.56
C LYS A 5 13.04 -17.76 -6.56
N THR A 6 12.22 -17.40 -7.54
CA THR A 6 11.56 -16.10 -7.56
C THR A 6 10.84 -15.96 -6.23
N ALA A 7 11.16 -14.93 -5.44
CA ALA A 7 10.50 -14.62 -4.16
C ALA A 7 9.09 -14.07 -4.42
N THR A 8 8.32 -14.79 -5.22
CA THR A 8 6.95 -14.48 -5.59
C THR A 8 6.07 -15.44 -4.83
N VAL A 9 5.17 -14.91 -4.00
CA VAL A 9 4.13 -15.68 -3.34
C VAL A 9 3.02 -15.90 -4.35
N MET A 10 2.67 -17.16 -4.62
CA MET A 10 1.55 -17.50 -5.50
C MET A 10 0.23 -17.39 -4.74
N PHE A 11 -0.88 -17.20 -5.46
CA PHE A 11 -2.21 -17.24 -4.84
C PHE A 11 -2.43 -18.58 -4.13
N GLY A 12 -2.69 -18.54 -2.82
CA GLY A 12 -2.88 -19.71 -1.97
C GLY A 12 -1.61 -20.19 -1.25
N GLU A 13 -0.44 -19.64 -1.54
CA GLU A 13 0.73 -19.79 -0.67
C GLU A 13 0.61 -18.84 0.53
N ALA A 14 1.00 -19.33 1.71
CA ALA A 14 1.08 -18.49 2.89
C ALA A 14 2.17 -17.43 2.69
N LEU A 15 1.86 -16.18 3.02
CA LEU A 15 2.91 -15.19 3.20
C LEU A 15 3.82 -15.62 4.36
N ASP A 16 5.09 -15.24 4.24
CA ASP A 16 6.03 -15.36 5.35
C ASP A 16 5.47 -14.57 6.56
N PRO A 17 5.20 -15.24 7.70
CA PRO A 17 4.63 -14.59 8.87
C PRO A 17 5.48 -13.43 9.39
N ASP A 18 6.80 -13.55 9.35
CA ASP A 18 7.70 -12.51 9.87
C ASP A 18 7.63 -11.24 8.99
N VAL A 19 7.48 -11.42 7.68
CA VAL A 19 7.29 -10.31 6.74
C VAL A 19 5.93 -9.64 6.95
N LEU A 20 4.88 -10.43 7.16
CA LEU A 20 3.54 -9.90 7.39
C LEU A 20 3.47 -9.13 8.71
N ASP A 21 4.05 -9.66 9.78
CA ASP A 21 4.09 -9.00 11.09
C ASP A 21 4.87 -7.68 11.02
N ALA A 22 6.01 -7.67 10.33
CA ALA A 22 6.77 -6.44 10.09
C ALA A 22 5.95 -5.40 9.31
N ALA A 23 5.19 -5.82 8.30
CA ALA A 23 4.33 -4.92 7.52
C ALA A 23 3.17 -4.36 8.35
N ILE A 24 2.57 -5.18 9.23
CA ILE A 24 1.51 -4.74 10.15
C ILE A 24 2.07 -3.70 11.13
N LEU A 25 3.25 -3.96 11.71
CA LEU A 25 3.89 -3.01 12.62
C LEU A 25 4.20 -1.68 11.93
N ALA A 26 4.75 -1.73 10.72
CA ALA A 26 5.02 -0.52 9.94
C ALA A 26 3.74 0.25 9.59
N ALA A 27 2.67 -0.44 9.23
CA ALA A 27 1.38 0.18 8.95
C ALA A 27 0.74 0.79 10.22
N ALA A 28 0.96 0.20 11.38
CA ALA A 28 0.44 0.73 12.65
C ALA A 28 1.22 1.94 13.18
N ASP A 29 2.47 2.14 12.76
CA ASP A 29 3.37 3.20 13.25
C ASP A 29 3.55 4.36 12.24
N CYS A 30 2.96 4.27 11.05
CA CYS A 30 3.12 5.31 10.03
C CYS A 30 2.17 6.50 10.26
N ASP A 31 2.62 7.71 9.89
CA ASP A 31 1.74 8.88 9.79
C ASP A 31 0.87 8.85 8.53
N VAL A 32 1.41 8.28 7.44
CA VAL A 32 0.77 8.17 6.12
C VAL A 32 1.07 6.82 5.50
N LEU A 33 0.03 6.14 5.01
CA LEU A 33 0.12 4.95 4.17
C LEU A 33 -0.27 5.30 2.72
N LEU A 34 0.67 5.12 1.80
CA LEU A 34 0.47 5.39 0.37
C LEU A 34 0.26 4.08 -0.40
N ALA A 35 -0.96 3.85 -0.88
CA ALA A 35 -1.31 2.71 -1.73
C ALA A 35 -1.24 3.08 -3.21
N VAL A 36 -0.30 2.49 -3.96
CA VAL A 36 -0.04 2.84 -5.36
C VAL A 36 -0.28 1.66 -6.30
N GLY A 37 -1.05 1.86 -7.36
CA GLY A 37 -1.21 0.89 -8.45
C GLY A 37 -1.83 -0.45 -8.05
N THR A 38 -2.71 -0.43 -7.06
CA THR A 38 -3.37 -1.62 -6.52
C THR A 38 -4.88 -1.40 -6.42
N THR A 39 -5.65 -2.46 -6.63
CA THR A 39 -7.10 -2.47 -6.42
C THR A 39 -7.48 -2.62 -4.94
N LEU A 40 -6.51 -2.97 -4.08
CA LEU A 40 -6.69 -3.23 -2.66
C LEU A 40 -7.73 -4.31 -2.34
N THR A 41 -7.79 -5.37 -3.16
CA THR A 41 -8.73 -6.49 -2.99
C THR A 41 -8.09 -7.78 -2.50
N VAL A 42 -6.76 -7.85 -2.46
CA VAL A 42 -6.02 -9.07 -2.10
C VAL A 42 -5.59 -9.02 -0.64
N HIS A 43 -6.15 -9.92 0.17
CA HIS A 43 -5.74 -10.13 1.55
C HIS A 43 -4.56 -11.13 1.64
N PRO A 44 -3.67 -10.98 2.64
CA PRO A 44 -3.74 -10.07 3.78
C PRO A 44 -3.27 -8.63 3.50
N ALA A 45 -2.57 -8.37 2.39
CA ALA A 45 -1.93 -7.09 2.11
C ALA A 45 -2.88 -5.88 2.11
N ALA A 46 -4.08 -6.01 1.54
CA ALA A 46 -5.09 -4.94 1.56
C ALA A 46 -5.49 -4.51 2.97
N GLY A 47 -5.47 -5.45 3.93
CA GLY A 47 -5.80 -5.17 5.34
C GLY A 47 -4.81 -4.25 6.05
N LEU A 48 -3.63 -3.99 5.49
CA LEU A 48 -2.69 -3.00 6.02
C LEU A 48 -3.30 -1.58 6.00
N CYS A 49 -4.17 -1.29 5.02
CA CYS A 49 -4.90 -0.03 4.98
C CYS A 49 -5.82 0.14 6.20
N ASP A 50 -6.51 -0.94 6.62
CA ASP A 50 -7.32 -0.90 7.85
C ASP A 50 -6.47 -0.67 9.09
N VAL A 51 -5.31 -1.33 9.16
CA VAL A 51 -4.37 -1.18 10.30
C VAL A 51 -3.92 0.27 10.42
N ALA A 52 -3.48 0.87 9.32
CA ALA A 52 -3.00 2.25 9.30
C ALA A 52 -4.09 3.26 9.67
N VAL A 53 -5.27 3.17 9.03
CA VAL A 53 -6.39 4.08 9.31
C VAL A 53 -6.85 3.96 10.77
N ARG A 54 -6.89 2.74 11.33
CA ARG A 54 -7.26 2.52 12.74
C ARG A 54 -6.20 3.04 13.72
N ALA A 55 -4.93 3.04 13.33
CA ALA A 55 -3.84 3.64 14.10
C ALA A 55 -3.84 5.18 14.03
N GLY A 56 -4.65 5.77 13.15
CA GLY A 56 -4.77 7.22 12.97
C GLY A 56 -3.96 7.78 11.80
N ALA A 57 -3.34 6.91 10.99
CA ALA A 57 -2.60 7.31 9.80
C ALA A 57 -3.52 7.83 8.70
N GLU A 58 -2.99 8.70 7.85
CA GLU A 58 -3.64 9.09 6.60
C GLU A 58 -3.45 8.00 5.53
N LEU A 59 -4.53 7.58 4.89
CA LEU A 59 -4.52 6.71 3.73
C LEU A 59 -4.64 7.55 2.45
N VAL A 60 -3.61 7.46 1.60
CA VAL A 60 -3.58 8.05 0.27
C VAL A 60 -3.55 6.95 -0.78
N VAL A 61 -4.47 6.99 -1.72
CA VAL A 61 -4.56 6.03 -2.83
C VAL A 61 -4.20 6.70 -4.13
N VAL A 62 -3.24 6.13 -4.88
CA VAL A 62 -2.87 6.56 -6.22
C VAL A 62 -3.08 5.40 -7.18
N ASN A 63 -4.17 5.45 -7.95
CA ASN A 63 -4.50 4.36 -8.86
C ASN A 63 -5.25 4.86 -10.11
N GLY A 64 -5.07 4.17 -11.24
CA GLY A 64 -5.79 4.51 -12.47
C GLY A 64 -7.28 4.19 -12.43
N GLY A 65 -7.69 3.24 -11.58
CA GLY A 65 -9.07 2.79 -11.41
C GLY A 65 -9.55 2.84 -9.95
N GLU A 66 -10.78 2.40 -9.72
CA GLU A 66 -11.38 2.32 -8.38
C GLU A 66 -10.65 1.30 -7.50
N THR A 67 -10.64 1.55 -6.19
CA THR A 67 -10.10 0.64 -5.19
C THR A 67 -11.10 0.37 -4.08
N ALA A 68 -10.94 -0.76 -3.38
CA ALA A 68 -11.84 -1.14 -2.29
C ALA A 68 -11.77 -0.20 -1.06
N TYR A 69 -10.77 0.68 -0.99
CA TYR A 69 -10.56 1.59 0.14
C TYR A 69 -10.73 3.06 -0.23
N ASP A 70 -11.26 3.38 -1.42
CA ASP A 70 -11.45 4.77 -1.86
C ASP A 70 -12.31 5.58 -0.87
N ASP A 71 -13.31 4.96 -0.24
CA ASP A 71 -14.18 5.61 0.75
C ASP A 71 -13.50 5.86 2.10
N LEU A 72 -12.45 5.09 2.41
CA LEU A 72 -11.67 5.22 3.65
C LEU A 72 -10.44 6.11 3.45
N ALA A 73 -10.01 6.29 2.20
CA ALA A 73 -8.86 7.12 1.86
C ALA A 73 -9.20 8.60 2.01
N GLN A 74 -8.34 9.32 2.73
CA GLN A 74 -8.43 10.77 2.87
C GLN A 74 -8.17 11.45 1.51
N ARG A 75 -7.39 10.80 0.64
CA ARG A 75 -7.15 11.26 -0.72
C ARG A 75 -7.08 10.11 -1.71
N VAL A 76 -7.79 10.27 -2.82
CA VAL A 76 -7.74 9.36 -3.97
C VAL A 76 -7.29 10.14 -5.21
N VAL A 77 -6.13 9.77 -5.76
CA VAL A 77 -5.56 10.38 -6.96
C VAL A 77 -5.73 9.41 -8.12
N ARG A 78 -6.60 9.79 -9.07
CA ARG A 78 -6.88 9.00 -10.26
C ARG A 78 -5.99 9.41 -11.43
N GLY A 79 -5.24 8.46 -11.97
CA GLY A 79 -4.42 8.69 -13.16
C GLY A 79 -3.29 7.69 -13.34
N SER A 80 -2.48 7.95 -14.37
CA SER A 80 -1.23 7.24 -14.62
C SER A 80 -0.26 7.50 -13.46
N ILE A 81 0.21 6.43 -12.82
CA ILE A 81 1.10 6.49 -11.65
C ILE A 81 2.38 7.27 -11.97
N SER A 82 2.93 7.07 -13.18
CA SER A 82 4.15 7.76 -13.62
C SER A 82 3.99 9.28 -13.63
N ASP A 83 2.77 9.77 -13.84
CA ASP A 83 2.48 11.19 -13.94
C ASP A 83 1.99 11.76 -12.60
N THR A 84 1.24 10.98 -11.81
CA THR A 84 0.60 11.45 -10.58
C THR A 84 1.47 11.28 -9.34
N LEU A 85 2.24 10.19 -9.25
CA LEU A 85 3.03 9.86 -8.07
C LEU A 85 4.08 10.93 -7.72
N PRO A 86 4.85 11.52 -8.66
CA PRO A 86 5.82 12.55 -8.33
C PRO A 86 5.19 13.75 -7.61
N THR A 87 4.06 14.23 -8.12
CA THR A 87 3.31 15.36 -7.53
C THR A 87 2.82 15.05 -6.12
N VAL A 88 2.33 13.81 -5.89
CA VAL A 88 1.86 13.39 -4.56
C VAL A 88 3.02 13.31 -3.56
N ILE A 89 4.18 12.83 -3.98
CA ILE A 89 5.36 12.76 -3.12
C ILE A 89 5.83 14.17 -2.73
N ASP A 90 5.89 15.10 -3.69
CA ASP A 90 6.30 16.49 -3.42
C ASP A 90 5.37 17.19 -2.41
N GLU A 91 4.07 16.83 -2.39
CA GLU A 91 3.10 17.34 -1.41
C GLU A 91 3.27 16.71 -0.01
N LEU A 92 3.53 15.40 0.05
CA LEU A 92 3.62 14.64 1.30
C LEU A 92 4.97 14.81 2.01
N VAL A 93 6.05 14.98 1.24
CA VAL A 93 7.41 15.13 1.76
C VAL A 93 7.99 16.41 1.15
N PRO A 94 7.73 17.58 1.76
CA PRO A 94 8.32 18.81 1.27
C PRO A 94 9.85 18.70 1.27
N PRO A 95 10.54 19.18 0.22
CA PRO A 95 11.99 19.12 0.17
C PRO A 95 12.57 19.90 1.36
N SER A 96 13.47 19.25 2.11
CA SER A 96 14.18 19.80 3.26
C SER A 96 15.16 20.91 2.88
#